data_AF-A0AAQ0Q7F3-F1
#
_entry.id   AF-A0AAQ0Q7F3-F1
#
_cell.length_a   1.000
_cell.length_b   1.000
_cell.length_c   1.000
_cell.angle_alpha   90.00
_cell.angle_beta   90.00
_cell.angle_gamma   90.00
#
_symmetry.space_group_name_H-M   'P 1'
#
loop_
_entity.id
_entity.type
_entity.pdbx_description
1 polymer ?
#
loop_
_entity_poly.entity_id
_entity_poly.type
_entity_poly.pdbx_seq_one_letter_code
_entity_poly.pdbx_strand_id
1 'polypeptide(L)'
;MIKGDINVSIIKQNISISKSDWDAHETSWDFQKNELVAINEENWMDILNEYCEYSGICVDPEPPRPNSLEWLLDMYKMKWNTRFLQLRDNEEELNRRFIEIYGLEDELTPGVPIDEVTILQQGEISISKSKEVIDGKEVEGDLLHWNHDAIIKQLISYIVGCWMGRYRLDRPGLNIAHPNATEEELEPYIYGPEAEEFEIDDDAIIPVLPKDSPFEDNLTSRVEDFVRIVWGEEAMADNLNFIEHCLGKSIDDYVNKDFWKDHKKMYQNRPIYWLFVQPSAIAYLSLSVKFLTLP
;
A
#
# COMPACT_ATOMS: atom_id res chain seq x y z
N MET A 1 3.61 5.15 -46.82
CA MET A 1 4.55 5.35 -45.68
C MET A 1 3.80 6.14 -44.62
N ILE A 2 3.11 5.45 -43.74
CA ILE A 2 2.41 6.09 -42.61
C ILE A 2 3.47 6.41 -41.58
N LYS A 3 3.84 7.69 -41.47
CA LYS A 3 4.57 8.22 -40.31
C LYS A 3 3.55 8.44 -39.19
N GLY A 4 3.11 7.35 -38.56
CA GLY A 4 2.39 7.44 -37.30
C GLY A 4 3.45 7.50 -36.21
N ASP A 5 3.85 8.70 -35.77
CA ASP A 5 4.72 8.81 -34.60
C ASP A 5 3.97 8.22 -33.40
N ILE A 6 4.43 7.05 -32.94
CA ILE A 6 3.98 6.47 -31.68
C ILE A 6 4.30 7.50 -30.61
N ASN A 7 3.29 7.87 -29.80
CA ASN A 7 3.46 8.92 -28.81
C ASN A 7 4.39 8.43 -27.70
N VAL A 8 5.68 8.79 -27.80
CA VAL A 8 6.72 8.46 -26.82
C VAL A 8 6.36 8.92 -25.41
N SER A 9 5.52 9.96 -25.27
CA SER A 9 5.02 10.43 -23.98
C SER A 9 4.15 9.38 -23.29
N ILE A 10 3.23 8.74 -24.01
CA ILE A 10 2.31 7.74 -23.47
C ILE A 10 3.09 6.51 -22.98
N ILE A 11 4.07 6.06 -23.77
CA ILE A 11 4.94 4.94 -23.38
C ILE A 11 5.71 5.28 -22.09
N LYS A 12 6.28 6.49 -22.01
CA LYS A 12 7.00 6.92 -20.81
C LYS A 12 6.09 7.03 -19.59
N GLN A 13 4.85 7.48 -19.76
CA GLN A 13 3.85 7.51 -18.69
C GLN A 13 3.52 6.10 -18.20
N ASN A 14 3.27 5.13 -19.08
CA ASN A 14 3.00 3.75 -18.68
C ASN A 14 4.18 3.15 -17.90
N ILE A 15 5.41 3.32 -18.41
CA ILE A 15 6.61 2.87 -17.69
C ILE A 15 6.70 3.52 -16.31
N SER A 16 6.42 4.81 -16.20
CA SER A 16 6.45 5.53 -14.92
C SER A 16 5.38 5.05 -13.95
N ILE A 17 4.16 4.80 -14.42
CA ILE A 17 3.04 4.31 -13.60
C ILE A 17 3.36 2.91 -13.08
N SER A 18 3.74 1.98 -13.97
CA SER A 18 4.09 0.61 -13.58
C SER A 18 5.31 0.55 -12.65
N LYS A 19 6.30 1.43 -12.85
CA LYS A 19 7.43 1.53 -11.91
C LYS A 19 6.98 2.04 -10.55
N SER A 20 6.15 3.08 -10.52
CA SER A 20 5.64 3.62 -9.26
C SER A 20 4.78 2.61 -8.51
N ASP A 21 4.02 1.77 -9.22
CA ASP A 21 3.26 0.66 -8.63
C ASP A 21 4.19 -0.35 -7.99
N TRP A 22 5.16 -0.84 -8.75
CA TRP A 22 6.16 -1.78 -8.24
C TRP A 22 6.87 -1.26 -6.98
N ASP A 23 7.31 0.01 -6.99
CA ASP A 23 8.05 0.64 -5.89
C ASP A 23 7.16 1.04 -4.70
N ALA A 24 5.82 0.95 -4.82
CA ALA A 24 4.90 1.21 -3.72
C ALA A 24 4.76 0.04 -2.75
N HIS A 25 5.34 -1.13 -3.06
CA HIS A 25 5.18 -2.33 -2.25
C HIS A 25 6.49 -2.87 -1.68
N GLU A 26 6.46 -3.43 -0.46
CA GLU A 26 7.62 -3.95 0.28
C GLU A 26 8.46 -5.02 -0.45
N THR A 27 7.92 -5.60 -1.52
CA THR A 27 8.61 -6.57 -2.38
C THR A 27 9.57 -5.93 -3.37
N SER A 28 9.46 -4.62 -3.63
CA SER A 28 10.42 -3.89 -4.45
C SER A 28 11.69 -3.56 -3.69
N TRP A 29 12.80 -3.57 -4.42
CA TRP A 29 14.11 -3.10 -3.96
C TRP A 29 14.15 -1.60 -3.72
N ASP A 30 13.37 -0.85 -4.49
CA ASP A 30 13.30 0.61 -4.41
C ASP A 30 12.14 1.07 -3.49
N PHE A 31 11.51 0.15 -2.74
CA PHE A 31 10.45 0.50 -1.79
C PHE A 31 10.97 1.46 -0.71
N GLN A 32 10.27 2.58 -0.55
CA GLN A 32 10.72 3.66 0.33
C GLN A 32 9.95 3.75 1.64
N LYS A 33 8.61 3.71 1.58
CA LYS A 33 7.72 3.93 2.72
C LYS A 33 6.32 3.44 2.33
N ASN A 34 5.55 2.96 3.31
CA ASN A 34 4.13 2.64 3.07
C ASN A 34 3.37 3.90 2.63
N GLU A 35 2.55 3.77 1.58
CA GLU A 35 1.88 4.90 0.94
C GLU A 35 0.96 5.68 1.89
N LEU A 36 0.26 5.02 2.82
CA LEU A 36 -0.57 5.73 3.81
C LEU A 36 0.26 6.59 4.77
N VAL A 37 1.51 6.20 5.02
CA VAL A 37 2.46 6.96 5.86
C VAL A 37 3.19 8.02 5.03
N ALA A 38 3.30 7.83 3.71
CA ALA A 38 3.98 8.76 2.80
C ALA A 38 3.11 9.96 2.42
N ILE A 39 1.78 9.81 2.38
CA ILE A 39 0.84 10.90 2.11
C ILE A 39 0.80 11.86 3.31
N ASN A 40 0.98 13.16 3.06
CA ASN A 40 1.04 14.19 4.10
C ASN A 40 0.63 15.57 3.56
N GLU A 41 0.77 16.62 4.39
CA GLU A 41 0.41 18.01 4.04
C GLU A 41 1.18 18.58 2.84
N GLU A 42 2.35 18.04 2.53
CA GLU A 42 3.24 18.57 1.48
C GLU A 42 2.90 18.02 0.10
N ASN A 43 2.37 16.79 0.01
CA ASN A 43 2.22 16.07 -1.27
C ASN A 43 0.76 15.73 -1.65
N TRP A 44 -0.22 15.92 -0.76
CA TRP A 44 -1.61 15.57 -1.07
C TRP A 44 -2.19 16.38 -2.25
N MET A 45 -1.74 17.63 -2.43
CA MET A 45 -2.16 18.47 -3.56
C MET A 45 -1.69 17.88 -4.89
N ASP A 46 -0.53 17.21 -4.93
CA ASP A 46 -0.04 16.60 -6.16
C ASP A 46 -0.97 15.46 -6.60
N ILE A 47 -1.50 14.68 -5.65
CA ILE A 47 -2.50 13.63 -5.93
C ILE A 47 -3.79 14.25 -6.49
N LEU A 48 -4.25 15.35 -5.88
CA LEU A 48 -5.45 16.04 -6.35
C LEU A 48 -5.25 16.64 -7.75
N ASN A 49 -4.09 17.24 -8.00
CA ASN A 49 -3.75 17.79 -9.31
C ASN A 49 -3.71 16.69 -10.38
N GLU A 50 -3.06 15.56 -10.10
CA GLU A 50 -3.01 14.38 -10.99
C GLU A 50 -4.44 13.90 -11.31
N TYR A 51 -5.31 13.82 -10.31
CA TYR A 51 -6.72 13.47 -10.51
C TYR A 51 -7.49 14.49 -11.36
N CYS A 52 -7.32 15.80 -11.09
CA CYS A 52 -8.00 16.86 -11.84
C CYS A 52 -7.53 16.92 -13.30
N GLU A 53 -6.23 16.73 -13.54
CA GLU A 53 -5.64 16.67 -14.88
C GLU A 53 -6.18 15.49 -15.68
N TYR A 54 -6.26 14.31 -15.05
CA TYR A 54 -6.81 13.11 -15.68
C TYR A 54 -8.32 13.22 -15.96
N SER A 55 -9.10 13.57 -14.94
CA SER A 55 -10.57 13.57 -15.01
C SER A 55 -11.15 14.78 -15.76
N GLY A 56 -10.39 15.88 -15.86
CA GLY A 56 -10.88 17.17 -16.33
C GLY A 56 -11.88 17.84 -15.37
N ILE A 57 -12.04 17.30 -14.15
CA ILE A 57 -12.94 17.83 -13.13
C ILE A 57 -12.16 18.76 -12.22
N CYS A 58 -12.66 19.98 -12.04
CA CYS A 58 -12.17 20.89 -11.00
C CYS A 58 -12.84 20.52 -9.68
N VAL A 59 -12.06 20.14 -8.68
CA VAL A 59 -12.55 19.84 -7.33
C VAL A 59 -12.14 20.97 -6.40
N ASP A 60 -13.08 21.50 -5.63
CA ASP A 60 -12.76 22.39 -4.52
C ASP A 60 -12.28 21.52 -3.35
N PRO A 61 -11.01 21.60 -2.92
CA PRO A 61 -10.50 20.71 -1.89
C PRO A 61 -11.07 21.03 -0.52
N GLU A 62 -11.50 20.00 0.20
CA GLU A 62 -11.67 20.09 1.65
C GLU A 62 -10.31 20.22 2.34
N PRO A 63 -10.25 20.80 3.56
CA PRO A 63 -9.00 20.87 4.34
C PRO A 63 -8.38 19.47 4.52
N PRO A 64 -7.06 19.32 4.33
CA PRO A 64 -6.40 18.03 4.46
C PRO A 64 -6.50 17.52 5.91
N ARG A 65 -6.60 16.20 6.06
CA ARG A 65 -6.62 15.51 7.37
C ARG A 65 -5.50 14.46 7.40
N PRO A 66 -4.23 14.87 7.40
CA PRO A 66 -3.08 13.97 7.28
C PRO A 66 -2.93 13.00 8.45
N ASN A 67 -3.65 13.23 9.55
CA ASN A 67 -3.69 12.38 10.73
C ASN A 67 -4.85 11.36 10.71
N SER A 68 -5.74 11.42 9.71
CA SER A 68 -6.89 10.51 9.60
C SER A 68 -6.58 9.39 8.59
N LEU A 69 -6.54 8.15 9.07
CA LEU A 69 -6.34 6.97 8.22
C LEU A 69 -7.42 6.80 7.17
N GLU A 70 -8.66 7.18 7.48
CA GLU A 70 -9.75 7.17 6.50
C GLU A 70 -9.47 8.14 5.36
N TRP A 71 -9.07 9.37 5.67
CA TRP A 71 -8.70 10.36 4.67
C TRP A 71 -7.46 9.93 3.86
N LEU A 72 -6.44 9.38 4.51
CA LEU A 72 -5.24 8.88 3.85
C LEU A 72 -5.57 7.72 2.89
N LEU A 73 -6.49 6.84 3.28
CA LEU A 73 -6.97 5.75 2.43
C LEU A 73 -7.72 6.30 1.20
N ASP A 74 -8.55 7.33 1.37
CA ASP A 74 -9.23 7.96 0.24
C ASP A 74 -8.27 8.66 -0.71
N MET A 75 -7.23 9.32 -0.19
CA MET A 75 -6.15 9.88 -1.02
C MET A 75 -5.37 8.80 -1.76
N TYR A 76 -5.04 7.70 -1.10
CA TYR A 76 -4.42 6.52 -1.72
C TYR A 76 -5.28 5.98 -2.87
N LYS A 77 -6.58 5.77 -2.62
CA LYS A 77 -7.54 5.30 -3.63
C LYS A 77 -7.65 6.28 -4.78
N MET A 78 -7.67 7.59 -4.53
CA MET A 78 -7.71 8.62 -5.57
C MET A 78 -6.47 8.53 -6.47
N LYS A 79 -5.27 8.52 -5.89
CA LYS A 79 -3.99 8.37 -6.61
C LYS A 79 -4.01 7.14 -7.52
N TRP A 80 -4.34 5.98 -6.95
CA TRP A 80 -4.24 4.72 -7.67
C TRP A 80 -5.38 4.48 -8.66
N ASN A 81 -6.60 4.92 -8.38
CA ASN A 81 -7.68 4.90 -9.37
C ASN A 81 -7.32 5.74 -10.60
N THR A 82 -6.76 6.93 -10.37
CA THR A 82 -6.33 7.84 -11.45
C THR A 82 -5.31 7.14 -12.34
N ARG A 83 -4.25 6.58 -11.73
CA ARG A 83 -3.19 5.87 -12.46
C ARG A 83 -3.65 4.61 -13.15
N PHE A 84 -4.54 3.86 -12.51
CA PHE A 84 -5.13 2.64 -13.05
C PHE A 84 -5.89 2.93 -14.34
N LEU A 85 -6.78 3.92 -14.30
CA LEU A 85 -7.57 4.30 -15.46
C LEU A 85 -6.70 4.97 -16.54
N GLN A 86 -5.76 5.83 -16.14
CA GLN A 86 -4.81 6.45 -17.07
C GLN A 86 -3.95 5.41 -17.80
N LEU A 87 -3.48 4.37 -17.11
CA LEU A 87 -2.72 3.28 -17.71
C LEU A 87 -3.56 2.53 -18.75
N ARG A 88 -4.81 2.19 -18.41
CA ARG A 88 -5.74 1.55 -19.34
C ARG A 88 -5.98 2.41 -20.57
N ASP A 89 -6.32 3.69 -20.40
CA ASP A 89 -6.61 4.59 -21.51
C ASP A 89 -5.37 4.77 -22.42
N ASN A 90 -4.17 4.77 -21.82
CA ASN A 90 -2.91 4.78 -22.55
C ASN A 90 -2.68 3.48 -23.34
N GLU A 91 -2.98 2.33 -22.76
CA GLU A 91 -2.88 1.03 -23.44
C GLU A 91 -3.88 0.93 -24.60
N GLU A 92 -5.12 1.40 -24.42
CA GLU A 92 -6.11 1.48 -25.49
C GLU A 92 -5.65 2.38 -26.64
N GLU A 93 -5.04 3.53 -26.33
CA GLU A 93 -4.49 4.43 -27.33
C GLU A 93 -3.31 3.82 -28.09
N LEU A 94 -2.43 3.10 -27.39
CA LEU A 94 -1.33 2.37 -28.02
C LEU A 94 -1.86 1.25 -28.92
N ASN A 95 -2.83 0.47 -28.44
CA ASN A 95 -3.47 -0.60 -29.20
C ASN A 95 -4.14 -0.04 -30.46
N ARG A 96 -4.89 1.06 -30.36
CA ARG A 96 -5.52 1.74 -31.51
C ARG A 96 -4.50 2.09 -32.58
N ARG A 97 -3.35 2.67 -32.19
CA ARG A 97 -2.28 3.02 -33.13
C ARG A 97 -1.65 1.80 -33.78
N PHE A 98 -1.41 0.73 -33.02
CA PHE A 98 -0.88 -0.51 -33.59
C PHE A 98 -1.86 -1.12 -34.61
N ILE A 99 -3.15 -1.17 -34.26
CA ILE A 99 -4.21 -1.67 -35.15
C ILE A 99 -4.22 -0.88 -36.47
N GLU A 100 -4.16 0.46 -36.41
CA GLU A 100 -4.10 1.32 -37.60
C GLU A 100 -2.82 1.10 -38.44
N ILE A 101 -1.66 0.99 -37.79
CA ILE A 101 -0.38 0.79 -38.50
C ILE A 101 -0.36 -0.55 -39.25
N TYR A 102 -0.96 -1.59 -38.67
CA TYR A 102 -1.00 -2.92 -39.26
C TYR A 102 -2.23 -3.16 -40.17
N GLY A 103 -3.21 -2.25 -40.19
CA GLY A 103 -4.44 -2.41 -40.97
C GLY A 103 -5.33 -3.53 -40.46
N LEU A 104 -5.43 -3.67 -39.13
CA LEU A 104 -6.16 -4.75 -38.43
C LEU A 104 -7.51 -4.30 -37.84
N GLU A 105 -8.07 -3.19 -38.32
CA GLU A 105 -9.29 -2.59 -37.76
C GLU A 105 -10.51 -3.52 -37.84
N ASP A 106 -10.53 -4.43 -38.81
CA ASP A 106 -11.60 -5.42 -38.98
C ASP A 106 -11.38 -6.68 -38.11
N GLU A 107 -10.20 -6.86 -37.50
CA GLU A 107 -9.80 -8.06 -36.76
C GLU A 107 -9.68 -7.84 -35.25
N LEU A 108 -9.31 -6.63 -34.84
CA LEU A 108 -8.96 -6.31 -33.45
C LEU A 108 -9.66 -5.03 -32.99
N THR A 109 -9.92 -4.98 -31.68
CA THR A 109 -10.41 -3.79 -30.98
C THR A 109 -9.32 -3.23 -30.07
N PRO A 110 -9.22 -1.90 -29.90
CA PRO A 110 -8.22 -1.30 -29.02
C PRO A 110 -8.51 -1.49 -27.53
N GLY A 111 -9.76 -1.78 -27.17
CA GLY A 111 -10.23 -1.80 -25.77
C GLY A 111 -9.47 -2.77 -24.88
N VAL A 112 -9.22 -2.34 -23.65
CA VAL A 112 -8.51 -3.12 -22.63
C VAL A 112 -9.47 -3.43 -21.49
N PRO A 113 -9.80 -4.71 -21.25
CA PRO A 113 -10.61 -5.11 -20.10
C PRO A 113 -10.03 -4.60 -18.77
N ILE A 114 -10.88 -4.20 -17.83
CA ILE A 114 -10.43 -3.70 -16.52
C ILE A 114 -9.60 -4.75 -15.77
N ASP A 115 -9.92 -6.04 -15.91
CA ASP A 115 -9.20 -7.14 -15.29
C ASP A 115 -7.87 -7.50 -15.96
N GLU A 116 -7.53 -6.86 -17.09
CA GLU A 116 -6.23 -7.00 -17.76
C GLU A 116 -5.23 -5.87 -17.42
N VAL A 117 -5.66 -4.81 -16.73
CA VAL A 117 -4.77 -3.73 -16.29
C VAL A 117 -3.79 -4.25 -15.24
N THR A 118 -2.50 -3.95 -15.42
CA THR A 118 -1.40 -4.72 -14.79
C THR A 118 -0.79 -4.13 -13.51
N ILE A 119 -1.42 -3.12 -12.92
CA ILE A 119 -0.97 -2.51 -11.66
C ILE A 119 -1.88 -2.88 -10.48
N LEU A 120 -1.43 -2.57 -9.27
CA LEU A 120 -2.02 -2.91 -7.97
C LEU A 120 -1.75 -4.35 -7.54
N GLN A 121 -1.47 -4.54 -6.26
CA GLN A 121 -1.19 -5.88 -5.73
C GLN A 121 -2.45 -6.74 -5.74
N GLN A 122 -2.23 -8.05 -5.87
CA GLN A 122 -3.30 -9.03 -5.88
C GLN A 122 -4.15 -8.92 -4.61
N GLY A 123 -5.43 -8.58 -4.80
CA GLY A 123 -6.39 -8.46 -3.72
C GLY A 123 -6.58 -7.05 -3.17
N GLU A 124 -5.90 -6.03 -3.69
CA GLU A 124 -6.19 -4.62 -3.34
C GLU A 124 -7.52 -4.15 -3.95
N ILE A 125 -7.86 -4.68 -5.14
CA ILE A 125 -9.09 -4.37 -5.85
C ILE A 125 -9.85 -5.65 -6.23
N SER A 126 -11.16 -5.50 -6.35
CA SER A 126 -12.08 -6.50 -6.93
C SER A 126 -12.93 -5.82 -8.01
N ILE A 127 -13.23 -6.52 -9.09
CA ILE A 127 -14.02 -5.99 -10.20
C ILE A 127 -15.37 -6.71 -10.22
N SER A 128 -16.45 -5.94 -10.34
CA SER A 128 -17.80 -6.46 -10.51
C SER A 128 -18.50 -5.78 -11.68
N LYS A 129 -19.50 -6.44 -12.27
CA LYS A 129 -20.35 -5.79 -13.26
C LYS A 129 -21.33 -4.84 -12.58
N SER A 130 -21.39 -3.60 -13.07
CA SER A 130 -22.46 -2.66 -12.77
C SER A 130 -23.46 -2.63 -13.92
N LYS A 131 -24.71 -2.34 -13.60
CA LYS A 131 -25.76 -2.08 -14.59
C LYS A 131 -26.35 -0.73 -14.30
N GLU A 132 -26.17 0.19 -15.22
CA GLU A 132 -26.76 1.51 -15.16
C GLU A 132 -27.76 1.67 -16.30
N VAL A 133 -28.87 2.36 -16.03
CA VAL A 133 -29.87 2.67 -17.05
C VAL A 133 -29.61 4.08 -17.54
N ILE A 134 -29.05 4.19 -18.75
CA ILE A 134 -28.78 5.47 -19.42
C ILE A 134 -29.76 5.58 -20.59
N ASP A 135 -30.58 6.65 -20.61
CA ASP A 135 -31.61 6.87 -21.63
C ASP A 135 -32.56 5.68 -21.86
N GLY A 136 -32.92 4.97 -20.79
CA GLY A 136 -33.81 3.81 -20.84
C GLY A 136 -33.17 2.54 -21.41
N LYS A 137 -31.85 2.52 -21.63
CA LYS A 137 -31.08 1.34 -22.02
C LYS A 137 -30.20 0.89 -20.86
N GLU A 138 -30.22 -0.41 -20.57
CA GLU A 138 -29.20 -1.00 -19.67
C GLU A 138 -27.85 -0.92 -20.37
N VAL A 139 -26.92 -0.25 -19.70
CA VAL A 139 -25.50 -0.21 -20.04
C VAL A 139 -24.79 -1.00 -18.95
N GLU A 140 -24.08 -2.04 -19.36
CA GLU A 140 -23.23 -2.82 -18.47
C GLU A 140 -21.85 -2.16 -18.42
N GLY A 141 -21.36 -1.94 -17.21
CA GLY A 141 -20.05 -1.38 -16.94
C GLY A 141 -19.28 -2.25 -15.95
N ASP A 142 -18.01 -1.92 -15.77
CA ASP A 142 -17.18 -2.50 -14.72
C ASP A 142 -17.10 -1.51 -13.56
N LEU A 143 -17.27 -2.03 -12.34
CA LEU A 143 -17.14 -1.28 -11.10
C LEU A 143 -15.99 -1.86 -10.28
N LEU A 144 -15.03 -0.98 -9.97
CA LEU A 144 -13.85 -1.29 -9.16
C LEU A 144 -14.17 -1.08 -7.68
N HIS A 145 -13.95 -2.12 -6.88
CA HIS A 145 -14.13 -2.12 -5.43
C HIS A 145 -12.78 -2.23 -4.76
N TRP A 146 -12.48 -1.30 -3.86
CA TRP A 146 -11.26 -1.34 -3.05
C TRP A 146 -11.46 -2.25 -1.85
N ASN A 147 -10.56 -3.23 -1.69
CA ASN A 147 -10.55 -4.11 -0.54
C ASN A 147 -9.72 -3.45 0.56
N HIS A 148 -10.37 -2.64 1.40
CA HIS A 148 -9.67 -1.86 2.43
C HIS A 148 -8.88 -2.74 3.40
N ASP A 149 -9.32 -3.99 3.65
CA ASP A 149 -8.61 -4.94 4.49
C ASP A 149 -7.21 -5.25 3.93
N ALA A 150 -7.05 -5.41 2.62
CA ALA A 150 -5.76 -5.70 2.00
C ALA A 150 -4.74 -4.59 2.27
N ILE A 151 -5.15 -3.33 2.14
CA ILE A 151 -4.30 -2.16 2.35
C ILE A 151 -3.92 -2.03 3.82
N ILE A 152 -4.88 -2.24 4.74
CA ILE A 152 -4.60 -2.21 6.19
C ILE A 152 -3.67 -3.34 6.62
N LYS A 153 -3.77 -4.52 6.00
CA LYS A 153 -2.83 -5.64 6.26
C LYS A 153 -1.41 -5.32 5.80
N GLN A 154 -1.25 -4.65 4.66
CA GLN A 154 0.05 -4.15 4.21
C GLN A 154 0.59 -3.08 5.16
N LEU A 155 -0.26 -2.17 5.67
CA LEU A 155 0.14 -1.21 6.69
C LEU A 155 0.66 -1.91 7.94
N ILE A 156 -0.06 -2.92 8.46
CA ILE A 156 0.39 -3.67 9.65
C ILE A 156 1.71 -4.41 9.38
N SER A 157 1.93 -4.96 8.18
CA SER A 157 3.23 -5.53 7.79
C SER A 157 4.36 -4.49 7.84
N TYR A 158 4.10 -3.29 7.34
CA TYR A 158 5.07 -2.19 7.40
C TYR A 158 5.34 -1.72 8.84
N ILE A 159 4.32 -1.68 9.69
CA ILE A 159 4.45 -1.38 11.13
C ILE A 159 5.41 -2.36 11.80
N VAL A 160 5.23 -3.67 11.56
CA VAL A 160 6.17 -4.70 12.07
C VAL A 160 7.59 -4.43 11.58
N GLY A 161 7.75 -4.05 10.31
CA GLY A 161 9.04 -3.71 9.73
C GLY A 161 9.71 -2.50 10.37
N CYS A 162 8.93 -1.49 10.80
CA CYS A 162 9.45 -0.34 11.52
C CYS A 162 9.94 -0.73 12.91
N TRP A 163 9.14 -1.48 13.68
CA TRP A 163 9.55 -1.93 15.02
C TRP A 163 10.74 -2.88 14.99
N MET A 164 10.90 -3.69 13.93
CA MET A 164 12.08 -4.54 13.74
C MET A 164 13.30 -3.80 13.14
N GLY A 165 13.22 -2.48 12.93
CA GLY A 165 14.32 -1.67 12.39
C GLY A 165 14.61 -1.83 10.91
N ARG A 166 13.81 -2.61 10.18
CA ARG A 166 13.94 -2.79 8.71
C ARG A 166 13.65 -1.48 7.97
N TYR A 167 12.72 -0.70 8.48
CA TYR A 167 12.38 0.62 7.98
C TYR A 167 12.50 1.65 9.09
N ARG A 168 12.72 2.90 8.71
CA ARG A 168 12.62 4.05 9.62
C ARG A 168 11.58 5.03 9.10
N LEU A 169 10.96 5.76 10.00
CA LEU A 169 9.97 6.77 9.63
C LEU A 169 10.62 8.10 9.21
N ASP A 170 11.82 8.40 9.71
CA ASP A 170 12.55 9.66 9.49
C ASP A 170 13.38 9.69 8.19
N ARG A 171 13.54 8.55 7.50
CA ARG A 171 14.29 8.45 6.24
C ARG A 171 13.63 7.45 5.28
N PRO A 172 13.71 7.67 3.96
CA PRO A 172 13.14 6.74 2.98
C PRO A 172 14.01 5.50 2.80
N GLY A 173 13.38 4.37 2.52
CA GLY A 173 14.05 3.14 2.12
C GLY A 173 14.34 2.18 3.26
N LEU A 174 15.05 1.11 2.93
CA LEU A 174 15.54 0.14 3.91
C LEU A 174 16.55 0.79 4.85
N ASN A 175 16.35 0.55 6.14
CA ASN A 175 17.32 0.85 7.19
C ASN A 175 18.18 -0.40 7.42
N ILE A 176 17.74 -1.34 8.27
CA ILE A 176 18.49 -2.58 8.50
C ILE A 176 18.12 -3.65 7.47
N ALA A 177 19.06 -3.94 6.58
CA ALA A 177 18.95 -4.99 5.57
C ALA A 177 20.12 -6.00 5.62
N HIS A 178 20.87 -6.04 6.72
CA HIS A 178 22.01 -6.95 6.91
C HIS A 178 22.16 -7.42 8.37
N PRO A 179 22.81 -8.58 8.64
CA PRO A 179 22.86 -9.18 9.98
C PRO A 179 23.63 -8.36 11.02
N ASN A 180 24.46 -7.40 10.62
CA ASN A 180 25.31 -6.63 11.53
C ASN A 180 24.90 -5.15 11.45
N ALA A 181 23.78 -4.79 12.06
CA ALA A 181 23.34 -3.40 12.15
C ALA A 181 24.44 -2.51 12.77
N THR A 182 24.58 -1.31 12.24
CA THR A 182 25.48 -0.26 12.74
C THR A 182 24.85 0.47 13.92
N GLU A 183 25.65 1.18 14.71
CA GLU A 183 25.14 2.00 15.84
C GLU A 183 24.11 3.04 15.35
N GLU A 184 24.35 3.70 14.21
CA GLU A 184 23.42 4.68 13.62
C GLU A 184 22.06 4.05 13.23
N GLU A 185 22.06 2.85 12.68
CA GLU A 185 20.83 2.16 12.27
C GLU A 185 19.96 1.77 13.48
N LEU A 186 20.58 1.59 14.65
CA LEU A 186 19.93 1.22 15.92
C LEU A 186 19.53 2.45 16.76
N GLU A 187 20.03 3.65 16.44
CA GLU A 187 19.74 4.85 17.22
C GLU A 187 18.24 5.21 17.18
N PRO A 188 17.62 5.50 18.34
CA PRO A 188 16.27 6.06 18.41
C PRO A 188 16.16 7.37 17.62
N TYR A 189 14.94 7.72 17.22
CA TYR A 189 14.70 8.94 16.47
C TYR A 189 13.36 9.57 16.79
N ILE A 190 13.24 10.88 16.55
CA ILE A 190 12.01 11.61 16.80
C ILE A 190 11.11 11.58 15.55
N TYR A 191 9.83 11.29 15.75
CA TYR A 191 8.83 11.29 14.68
C TYR A 191 7.46 11.79 15.17
N GLY A 192 6.59 12.11 14.21
CA GLY A 192 5.19 12.38 14.47
C GLY A 192 4.87 13.83 14.87
N PRO A 193 3.58 14.17 14.93
CA PRO A 193 3.12 15.52 15.28
C PRO A 193 3.49 15.92 16.72
N GLU A 194 3.65 14.96 17.62
CA GLU A 194 3.97 15.16 19.03
C GLU A 194 5.48 15.07 19.33
N ALA A 195 6.31 14.88 18.30
CA ALA A 195 7.77 14.76 18.41
C ALA A 195 8.19 13.68 19.42
N GLU A 196 7.60 12.49 19.27
CA GLU A 196 7.88 11.34 20.13
C GLU A 196 9.10 10.56 19.68
N GLU A 197 9.80 9.95 20.64
CA GLU A 197 10.92 9.05 20.37
C GLU A 197 10.42 7.68 19.93
N PHE A 198 10.93 7.21 18.80
CA PHE A 198 10.69 5.89 18.25
C PHE A 198 11.94 5.03 18.44
N GLU A 199 11.84 4.05 19.34
CA GLU A 199 12.88 3.07 19.63
C GLU A 199 12.48 1.71 19.05
N ILE A 200 13.36 1.15 18.22
CA ILE A 200 13.14 -0.16 17.60
C ILE A 200 13.39 -1.27 18.63
N ASP A 201 12.92 -2.47 18.32
CA ASP A 201 13.07 -3.63 19.18
C ASP A 201 14.52 -4.17 19.15
N ASP A 202 15.12 -4.38 20.33
CA ASP A 202 16.55 -4.68 20.51
C ASP A 202 17.02 -5.96 19.80
N ASP A 203 16.18 -6.99 19.76
CA ASP A 203 16.48 -8.28 19.12
C ASP A 203 15.63 -8.55 17.88
N ALA A 204 14.80 -7.57 17.47
CA ALA A 204 13.83 -7.68 16.41
C ALA A 204 12.90 -8.90 16.59
N ILE A 205 12.48 -9.15 17.84
CA ILE A 205 11.56 -10.22 18.22
C ILE A 205 10.32 -9.62 18.86
N ILE A 206 9.20 -9.66 18.12
CA ILE A 206 7.93 -9.11 18.61
C ILE A 206 7.03 -10.27 19.07
N PRO A 207 6.59 -10.30 20.35
CA PRO A 207 5.60 -11.26 20.82
C PRO A 207 4.27 -11.11 20.06
N VAL A 208 3.64 -12.24 19.75
CA VAL A 208 2.28 -12.31 19.18
C VAL A 208 1.43 -13.11 20.15
N LEU A 209 0.82 -12.37 21.08
CA LEU A 209 0.05 -12.90 22.19
C LEU A 209 -1.31 -12.18 22.32
N PRO A 210 -2.28 -12.79 23.01
CA PRO A 210 -3.52 -12.10 23.37
C PRO A 210 -3.24 -10.80 24.13
N LYS A 211 -4.03 -9.75 23.87
CA LYS A 211 -3.83 -8.39 24.43
C LYS A 211 -3.71 -8.33 25.96
N ASP A 212 -4.32 -9.26 26.70
CA ASP A 212 -4.25 -9.33 28.17
C ASP A 212 -2.94 -9.93 28.70
N SER A 213 -2.01 -10.28 27.81
CA SER A 213 -0.69 -10.78 28.18
C SER A 213 0.21 -9.67 28.75
N PRO A 214 1.11 -9.97 29.69
CA PRO A 214 1.90 -8.96 30.43
C PRO A 214 3.09 -8.39 29.64
N PHE A 215 3.07 -8.45 28.31
CA PHE A 215 4.15 -8.03 27.43
C PHE A 215 3.81 -6.68 26.79
N GLU A 216 4.53 -5.63 27.18
CA GLU A 216 4.31 -4.26 26.68
C GLU A 216 4.66 -4.15 25.19
N ASP A 217 5.64 -4.94 24.74
CA ASP A 217 6.13 -5.06 23.36
C ASP A 217 5.28 -5.97 22.45
N ASN A 218 4.15 -6.48 22.94
CA ASN A 218 3.25 -7.33 22.15
C ASN A 218 2.80 -6.63 20.85
N LEU A 219 2.64 -7.39 19.77
CA LEU A 219 2.34 -6.82 18.44
C LEU A 219 1.06 -5.97 18.43
N THR A 220 0.01 -6.35 19.17
CA THR A 220 -1.21 -5.52 19.30
C THR A 220 -0.87 -4.12 19.85
N SER A 221 -0.08 -4.05 20.92
CA SER A 221 0.37 -2.78 21.52
C SER A 221 1.24 -1.99 20.56
N ARG A 222 2.17 -2.66 19.87
CA ARG A 222 3.06 -2.03 18.87
C ARG A 222 2.27 -1.41 17.70
N VAL A 223 1.15 -1.99 17.29
CA VAL A 223 0.25 -1.36 16.29
C VAL A 223 -0.41 -0.12 16.87
N GLU A 224 -0.90 -0.17 18.10
CA GLU A 224 -1.52 0.97 18.79
C GLU A 224 -0.52 2.13 18.98
N ASP A 225 0.69 1.84 19.45
CA ASP A 225 1.77 2.82 19.62
C ASP A 225 2.19 3.44 18.30
N PHE A 226 2.30 2.64 17.23
CA PHE A 226 2.64 3.18 15.92
C PHE A 226 1.58 4.18 15.44
N VAL A 227 0.29 3.83 15.58
CA VAL A 227 -0.81 4.72 15.17
C VAL A 227 -0.75 6.05 15.91
N ARG A 228 -0.51 5.99 17.22
CA ARG A 228 -0.34 7.17 18.09
C ARG A 228 0.88 8.00 17.70
N ILE A 229 2.05 7.39 17.52
CA ILE A 229 3.28 8.12 17.16
C ILE A 229 3.16 8.76 15.77
N VAL A 230 2.61 8.05 14.78
CA VAL A 230 2.58 8.52 13.40
C VAL A 230 1.51 9.59 13.17
N TRP A 231 0.33 9.44 13.77
CA TRP A 231 -0.83 10.30 13.50
C TRP A 231 -1.35 11.08 14.71
N GLY A 232 -0.70 10.95 15.87
CA GLY A 232 -1.01 11.68 17.10
C GLY A 232 -2.08 11.01 17.96
N GLU A 233 -2.09 11.37 19.25
CA GLU A 233 -3.04 10.88 20.24
C GLU A 233 -4.48 11.29 19.91
N GLU A 234 -4.66 12.51 19.37
CA GLU A 234 -6.00 13.06 19.05
C GLU A 234 -6.76 12.19 18.05
N ALA A 235 -6.08 11.65 17.03
CA ALA A 235 -6.69 10.83 15.98
C ALA A 235 -6.66 9.33 16.31
N MET A 236 -6.02 8.91 17.40
CA MET A 236 -5.73 7.51 17.70
C MET A 236 -7.01 6.66 17.75
N ALA A 237 -8.02 7.10 18.50
CA ALA A 237 -9.26 6.34 18.66
C ALA A 237 -9.98 6.10 17.33
N ASP A 238 -10.11 7.13 16.50
CA ASP A 238 -10.76 7.04 15.20
C ASP A 238 -9.95 6.17 14.23
N ASN A 239 -8.62 6.30 14.24
CA ASN A 239 -7.72 5.50 13.41
C ASN A 239 -7.75 4.01 13.77
N LEU A 240 -7.75 3.66 15.06
CA LEU A 240 -7.87 2.27 15.50
C LEU A 240 -9.23 1.69 15.15
N ASN A 241 -10.32 2.43 15.39
CA ASN A 241 -11.67 2.02 14.98
C ASN A 241 -11.76 1.80 13.46
N PHE A 242 -11.11 2.65 12.67
CA PHE A 242 -11.06 2.53 11.22
C PHE A 242 -10.29 1.29 10.76
N ILE A 243 -9.14 1.00 11.37
CA ILE A 243 -8.37 -0.22 11.12
C ILE A 243 -9.24 -1.45 11.39
N GLU A 244 -9.89 -1.52 12.55
CA GLU A 244 -10.76 -2.66 12.91
C GLU A 244 -11.98 -2.78 12.00
N HIS A 245 -12.56 -1.66 11.59
CA HIS A 245 -13.65 -1.61 10.60
C HIS A 245 -13.21 -2.23 9.27
N CYS A 246 -12.04 -1.85 8.76
CA CYS A 246 -11.49 -2.39 7.52
C CYS A 246 -11.17 -3.88 7.64
N LEU A 247 -10.62 -4.33 8.78
CA LEU A 247 -10.32 -5.74 9.03
C LEU A 247 -11.57 -6.60 9.28
N GLY A 248 -12.69 -5.97 9.66
CA GLY A 248 -13.92 -6.65 10.09
C GLY A 248 -13.78 -7.40 11.41
N LYS A 249 -12.77 -7.08 12.22
CA LYS A 249 -12.45 -7.69 13.52
C LYS A 249 -11.47 -6.79 14.29
N SER A 250 -11.26 -7.09 15.57
CA SER A 250 -10.27 -6.35 16.35
C SER A 250 -8.85 -6.57 15.84
N ILE A 251 -7.97 -5.60 16.08
CA ILE A 251 -6.53 -5.73 15.76
C ILE A 251 -5.96 -6.96 16.47
N ASP A 252 -6.32 -7.17 17.74
CA ASP A 252 -5.88 -8.31 18.54
C ASP A 252 -6.30 -9.66 17.91
N ASP A 253 -7.55 -9.77 17.45
CA ASP A 253 -8.05 -10.97 16.78
C ASP A 253 -7.32 -11.22 15.46
N TYR A 254 -7.09 -10.17 14.67
CA TYR A 254 -6.37 -10.28 13.40
C TYR A 254 -4.92 -10.74 13.62
N VAL A 255 -4.20 -10.06 14.51
CA VAL A 255 -2.80 -10.34 14.84
C VAL A 255 -2.61 -11.79 15.31
N ASN A 256 -3.47 -12.27 16.20
CA ASN A 256 -3.34 -13.61 16.78
C ASN A 256 -3.80 -14.75 15.86
N LYS A 257 -4.77 -14.51 14.96
CA LYS A 257 -5.42 -15.58 14.18
C LYS A 257 -5.03 -15.60 12.70
N ASP A 258 -4.82 -14.43 12.10
CA ASP A 258 -4.79 -14.29 10.64
C ASP A 258 -3.51 -13.65 10.11
N PHE A 259 -2.83 -12.78 10.88
CA PHE A 259 -1.64 -12.05 10.42
C PHE A 259 -0.59 -12.96 9.80
N TRP A 260 -0.18 -14.04 10.49
CA TRP A 260 0.84 -14.95 9.96
C TRP A 260 0.44 -15.63 8.65
N LYS A 261 -0.84 -16.03 8.55
CA LYS A 261 -1.36 -16.70 7.34
C LYS A 261 -1.35 -15.73 6.16
N ASP A 262 -1.80 -14.50 6.39
CA ASP A 262 -1.86 -13.46 5.36
C ASP A 262 -0.45 -13.00 4.96
N HIS A 263 0.44 -12.75 5.92
CA HIS A 263 1.85 -12.42 5.70
C HIS A 263 2.56 -13.51 4.86
N LYS A 264 2.40 -14.79 5.23
CA LYS A 264 2.99 -15.89 4.45
C LYS A 264 2.44 -15.96 3.03
N LYS A 265 1.15 -15.67 2.83
CA LYS A 265 0.51 -15.66 1.51
C LYS A 265 1.02 -14.50 0.64
N MET A 266 1.09 -13.30 1.21
CA MET A 266 1.58 -12.09 0.54
C MET A 266 2.97 -12.31 -0.09
N TYR A 267 3.87 -12.94 0.66
CA TYR A 267 5.24 -13.22 0.20
C TYR A 267 5.42 -14.61 -0.42
N GLN A 268 4.36 -15.22 -0.97
CA GLN A 268 4.44 -16.50 -1.70
C GLN A 268 5.19 -17.63 -0.95
N ASN A 269 4.92 -17.80 0.35
CA ASN A 269 5.60 -18.72 1.27
C ASN A 269 7.08 -18.42 1.55
N ARG A 270 7.55 -17.20 1.25
CA ARG A 270 8.88 -16.68 1.59
C ARG A 270 8.72 -15.45 2.49
N PRO A 271 8.18 -15.61 3.71
CA PRO A 271 7.83 -14.49 4.55
C PRO A 271 9.06 -13.72 5.02
N ILE A 272 8.94 -12.40 5.15
CA ILE A 272 10.01 -11.51 5.62
C ILE A 272 10.20 -11.65 7.14
N TYR A 273 9.10 -11.65 7.88
CA TYR A 273 9.05 -12.02 9.30
C TYR A 273 8.76 -13.52 9.44
N TRP A 274 9.38 -14.23 10.38
CA TRP A 274 9.11 -15.64 10.67
C TRP A 274 8.38 -15.79 12.00
N LEU A 275 7.31 -16.58 12.02
CA LEU A 275 6.63 -16.95 13.25
C LEU A 275 7.28 -18.18 13.90
N PHE A 276 7.72 -18.03 15.15
CA PHE A 276 8.18 -19.11 16.01
C PHE A 276 7.18 -19.34 17.12
N VAL A 277 6.78 -20.59 17.35
CA VAL A 277 5.86 -20.96 18.44
C VAL A 277 6.60 -21.84 19.43
N GLN A 278 6.71 -21.38 20.67
CA GLN A 278 7.28 -22.15 21.77
C GLN A 278 6.30 -23.22 22.27
N PRO A 279 6.79 -24.28 22.94
CA PRO A 279 5.93 -25.33 23.52
C PRO A 279 4.87 -24.82 24.52
N SER A 280 5.12 -23.66 25.13
CA SER A 280 4.18 -22.92 26.00
C SER A 280 3.07 -22.20 25.24
N ALA A 281 2.97 -22.37 23.92
CA ALA A 281 2.07 -21.68 23.01
C ALA A 281 2.32 -20.16 22.89
N ILE A 282 3.50 -19.69 23.31
CA ILE A 282 3.93 -18.31 23.08
C ILE A 282 4.47 -18.20 21.66
N ALA A 283 3.94 -17.26 20.88
CA ALA A 283 4.36 -17.02 19.51
C ALA A 283 5.16 -15.72 19.40
N TYR A 284 6.17 -15.71 18.54
CA TYR A 284 7.03 -14.56 18.29
C TYR A 284 7.27 -14.40 16.80
N LEU A 285 7.31 -13.16 16.31
CA LEU A 285 7.81 -12.83 15.00
C LEU A 285 9.28 -12.45 15.11
N SER A 286 10.12 -12.95 14.20
CA SER A 286 11.50 -12.47 14.06
C SER A 286 11.81 -12.09 12.62
N LEU A 287 12.71 -11.13 12.41
CA LEU A 287 13.17 -10.77 11.07
C LEU A 287 14.00 -11.89 10.43
N SER A 288 13.75 -12.19 9.16
CA SER A 288 14.46 -13.24 8.42
C SER A 288 15.88 -12.81 8.02
N VAL A 289 16.90 -13.51 8.55
CA VAL A 289 18.32 -13.31 8.14
C VAL A 289 18.55 -13.60 6.64
N LYS A 290 17.69 -14.40 6.00
CA LYS A 290 17.79 -14.64 4.55
C LYS A 290 17.38 -13.44 3.70
N PHE A 291 16.55 -12.53 4.21
CA PHE A 291 16.24 -11.26 3.56
C PHE A 291 17.24 -10.17 3.93
N LEU A 292 18.06 -10.39 4.97
CA LEU A 292 19.23 -9.58 5.30
C LEU A 292 20.46 -9.88 4.42
N THR A 293 20.33 -10.77 3.43
CA THR A 293 21.47 -11.27 2.62
C THR A 293 21.12 -11.50 1.15
N LEU A 294 19.96 -11.04 0.67
CA LEU A 294 19.70 -11.07 -0.77
C LEU A 294 20.61 -10.01 -1.42
N PRO A 295 21.49 -10.41 -2.36
CA PRO A 295 22.48 -9.53 -2.98
C PRO A 295 21.86 -8.49 -3.91
#